data_AF-A0A5B8M1W3-F1
#
_entry.id   AF-A0A5B8M1W3-F1
#
_cell.length_a   1.000
_cell.length_b   1.000
_cell.length_c   1.000
_cell.angle_alpha   90.00
_cell.angle_beta   90.00
_cell.angle_gamma   90.00
#
_symmetry.space_group_name_H-M   'P 1'
#
loop_
_entity.id
_entity.type
_entity.pdbx_description
1 polymer ?
#
loop_
_entity_poly.entity_id
_entity_poly.type
_entity_poly.pdbx_seq_one_letter_code
_entity_poly.pdbx_strand_id
1 'polypeptide(L)'
;MAKPRTKDETLAWLRKISGELATATLKRLEDTLPWYSDMPPGRRSAVGLVAQAGITSFISWFDDPRSTPWIAADVFGAAPRELLRSVSLQQTLQLIRVTVEVVEDRVRSAGNEELREAILLYSREIAFAAADVYARAAEARGLWDARLEALVVDSILTGEYDDELPSRIAALGWHGHGEVSVLVGTAPKQLDVDQLRRIARHMSADVLIGVQGSRLVLVIGRAQPRSGETEEVGPSSEIGFMEIAQQLEPGFGPGHLVLGHEVPGLVDASKSARAALAGFAVAKAWRNCPRPVHADDLLPERAFAGDPLARSTLVGRIYRPLQAHSPELLNTLWSYLDNGRSLEATARELFVHPNTVRYRLKRVTDVIGWDATGAREALILQAALIVGSINEPDAPTRRR
;
A
#
# COMPACT_ATOMS: atom_id res chain seq x y z
N MET A 1 30.71 -58.72 17.94
CA MET A 1 30.32 -57.31 17.88
C MET A 1 31.55 -56.50 17.52
N ALA A 2 31.53 -55.81 16.37
CA ALA A 2 32.66 -54.97 15.96
C ALA A 2 32.78 -53.80 16.95
N LYS A 3 34.01 -53.48 17.40
CA LYS A 3 34.28 -52.30 18.23
C LYS A 3 33.76 -51.05 17.50
N PRO A 4 33.09 -50.11 18.20
CA PRO A 4 32.73 -48.83 17.59
C PRO A 4 34.00 -48.14 17.08
N ARG A 5 33.96 -47.66 15.84
CA ARG A 5 35.06 -46.89 15.24
C ARG A 5 35.31 -45.66 16.10
N THR A 6 36.58 -45.31 16.26
CA THR A 6 36.95 -44.02 16.84
C THR A 6 36.47 -42.86 15.96
N LYS A 7 36.39 -41.65 16.52
CA LYS A 7 35.97 -40.45 15.77
C LYS A 7 36.82 -40.22 14.52
N ASP A 8 38.13 -40.39 14.63
CA ASP A 8 39.09 -40.22 13.51
C ASP A 8 38.87 -41.27 12.40
N GLU A 9 38.62 -42.53 12.78
CA GLU A 9 38.28 -43.59 11.82
C GLU A 9 36.93 -43.32 11.12
N THR A 10 35.97 -42.72 11.85
CA THR A 10 34.68 -42.33 11.30
C THR A 10 34.81 -41.16 10.31
N LEU A 11 35.62 -40.16 10.64
CA LEU A 11 35.94 -39.03 9.74
C LEU A 11 36.67 -39.49 8.48
N ALA A 12 37.68 -40.34 8.62
CA ALA A 12 38.40 -40.89 7.47
C ALA A 12 37.48 -41.70 6.55
N TRP A 13 36.55 -42.47 7.15
CA TRP A 13 35.53 -43.20 6.40
C TRP A 13 34.55 -42.26 5.68
N LEU A 14 34.01 -41.25 6.36
CA LEU A 14 33.10 -40.25 5.78
C LEU A 14 33.74 -39.51 4.61
N ARG A 15 35.01 -39.09 4.75
CA ARG A 15 35.79 -38.44 3.68
C ARG A 15 35.94 -39.35 2.46
N LYS A 16 36.12 -40.66 2.67
CA LYS A 16 36.23 -41.66 1.60
C LYS A 16 34.90 -41.90 0.87
N ILE A 17 33.77 -41.88 1.58
CA ILE A 17 32.44 -42.16 0.99
C ILE A 17 31.68 -40.91 0.54
N SER A 18 32.21 -39.71 0.75
CA SER A 18 31.53 -38.43 0.42
C SER A 18 31.09 -38.35 -1.05
N GLY A 19 31.91 -38.82 -1.98
CA GLY A 19 31.57 -38.88 -3.42
C GLY A 19 30.46 -39.88 -3.76
N GLU A 20 30.41 -41.01 -3.05
CA GLU A 20 29.31 -41.98 -3.18
C GLU A 20 28.01 -41.39 -2.61
N LEU A 21 28.09 -40.71 -1.47
CA LEU A 21 26.95 -40.03 -0.85
C LEU A 21 26.38 -38.97 -1.79
N ALA A 22 27.23 -38.12 -2.38
CA ALA A 22 26.78 -37.11 -3.34
C ALA A 22 26.06 -37.75 -4.55
N THR A 23 26.65 -38.78 -5.14
CA THR A 23 26.03 -39.52 -6.26
C THR A 23 24.68 -40.14 -5.88
N ALA A 24 24.62 -40.77 -4.69
CA ALA A 24 23.39 -41.37 -4.19
C ALA A 24 22.30 -40.33 -3.89
N THR A 25 22.68 -39.17 -3.35
CA THR A 25 21.77 -38.04 -3.12
C THR A 25 21.21 -37.53 -4.44
N LEU A 26 22.06 -37.26 -5.45
CA LEU A 26 21.60 -36.78 -6.76
C LEU A 26 20.61 -37.74 -7.41
N LYS A 27 20.90 -39.04 -7.37
CA LYS A 27 19.98 -40.06 -7.88
C LYS A 27 18.66 -40.06 -7.12
N ARG A 28 18.70 -40.02 -5.79
CA ARG A 28 17.48 -39.98 -4.97
C ARG A 28 16.66 -38.72 -5.24
N LEU A 29 17.30 -37.57 -5.44
CA LEU A 29 16.63 -36.32 -5.80
C LEU A 29 15.88 -36.45 -7.13
N GLU A 30 16.49 -37.06 -8.14
CA GLU A 30 15.88 -37.32 -9.46
C GLU A 30 14.70 -38.31 -9.36
N ASP A 31 14.83 -39.33 -8.52
CA ASP A 31 13.79 -40.34 -8.34
C ASP A 31 12.58 -39.83 -7.52
N THR A 32 12.79 -38.88 -6.59
CA THR A 32 11.77 -38.50 -5.59
C THR A 32 11.18 -37.11 -5.76
N LEU A 33 11.87 -36.17 -6.41
CA LEU A 33 11.43 -34.79 -6.54
C LEU A 33 11.13 -34.44 -8.02
N PRO A 34 9.86 -34.43 -8.45
CA PRO A 34 9.49 -34.13 -9.84
C PRO A 34 10.06 -32.81 -10.36
N TRP A 35 10.04 -31.77 -9.52
CA TRP A 35 10.54 -30.43 -9.88
C TRP A 35 12.05 -30.41 -10.17
N TYR A 36 12.82 -31.32 -9.57
CA TYR A 36 14.27 -31.41 -9.80
C TYR A 36 14.56 -32.06 -11.15
N SER A 37 13.78 -33.07 -11.52
CA SER A 37 13.87 -33.77 -12.81
C SER A 37 13.47 -32.86 -13.98
N ASP A 38 12.48 -31.97 -13.77
CA ASP A 38 12.03 -30.99 -14.77
C ASP A 38 12.95 -29.77 -14.91
N MET A 39 13.95 -29.62 -14.03
CA MET A 39 14.81 -28.44 -13.99
C MET A 39 15.84 -28.42 -15.14
N PRO A 40 16.15 -27.25 -15.76
CA PRO A 40 17.20 -27.17 -16.78
C PRO A 40 18.57 -27.66 -16.31
N PRO A 41 19.40 -28.27 -17.19
CA PRO A 41 20.66 -28.91 -16.79
C PRO A 41 21.62 -28.01 -15.98
N GLY A 42 21.75 -26.74 -16.35
CA GLY A 42 22.63 -25.79 -15.64
C GLY A 42 22.19 -25.53 -14.20
N ARG A 43 20.87 -25.44 -13.94
CA ARG A 43 20.35 -25.25 -12.58
C ARG A 43 20.40 -26.54 -11.77
N ARG A 44 20.12 -27.68 -12.41
CA ARG A 44 20.23 -29.00 -11.77
C ARG A 44 21.65 -29.28 -11.27
N SER A 45 22.66 -28.93 -12.09
CA SER A 45 24.08 -28.99 -11.70
C SER A 45 24.38 -28.13 -10.47
N ALA A 46 23.86 -26.90 -10.44
CA ALA A 46 24.06 -26.00 -9.30
C ALA A 46 23.38 -26.48 -8.01
N VAL A 47 22.20 -27.13 -8.09
CA VAL A 47 21.59 -27.82 -6.94
C VAL A 47 22.50 -28.96 -6.45
N GLY A 48 23.12 -29.69 -7.38
CA GLY A 48 24.06 -30.76 -7.03
C GLY A 48 25.30 -30.27 -6.30
N LEU A 49 25.83 -29.10 -6.68
CA LEU A 49 26.94 -28.46 -5.96
C LEU A 49 26.54 -28.11 -4.52
N VAL A 50 25.32 -27.62 -4.29
CA VAL A 50 24.79 -27.35 -2.93
C VAL A 50 24.71 -28.61 -2.10
N ALA A 51 24.20 -29.71 -2.67
CA ALA A 51 24.11 -30.99 -1.97
C ALA A 51 25.49 -31.52 -1.57
N GLN A 52 26.47 -31.43 -2.48
CA GLN A 52 27.86 -31.83 -2.21
C GLN A 52 28.55 -30.93 -1.17
N ALA A 53 28.33 -29.62 -1.24
CA ALA A 53 28.81 -28.66 -0.23
C ALA A 53 28.19 -28.96 1.14
N GLY A 54 26.89 -29.30 1.18
CA GLY A 54 26.18 -29.74 2.38
C GLY A 54 26.81 -30.96 3.06
N ILE A 55 27.18 -31.98 2.28
CA ILE A 55 27.87 -33.19 2.78
C ILE A 55 29.28 -32.84 3.28
N THR A 56 30.02 -32.00 2.57
CA THR A 56 31.38 -31.59 2.95
C THR A 56 31.38 -30.74 4.22
N SER A 57 30.43 -29.82 4.33
CA SER A 57 30.18 -29.01 5.52
C SER A 57 29.81 -29.88 6.72
N PHE A 58 28.98 -30.92 6.53
CA PHE A 58 28.69 -31.88 7.60
C PHE A 58 29.94 -32.58 8.12
N ILE A 59 30.82 -33.05 7.22
CA ILE A 59 32.07 -33.73 7.61
C ILE A 59 32.97 -32.78 8.40
N SER A 60 33.05 -31.52 7.99
CA SER A 60 33.84 -30.48 8.66
C SER A 60 33.25 -30.12 10.03
N TRP A 61 31.92 -30.00 10.12
CA TRP A 61 31.20 -29.77 11.36
C TRP A 61 31.31 -30.95 12.34
N PHE A 62 31.34 -32.19 11.83
CA PHE A 62 31.54 -33.37 12.67
C PHE A 62 32.96 -33.42 13.28
N ASP A 63 33.97 -32.89 12.56
CA ASP A 63 35.34 -32.76 13.05
C ASP A 63 35.40 -31.78 14.24
N ASP A 64 34.86 -30.58 14.08
CA ASP A 64 34.73 -29.58 15.16
C ASP A 64 33.32 -28.96 15.25
N PRO A 65 32.42 -29.50 16.11
CA PRO A 65 31.06 -28.99 16.25
C PRO A 65 30.96 -27.55 16.79
N ARG A 66 32.05 -27.02 17.38
CA ARG A 66 32.12 -25.64 17.90
C ARG A 66 32.43 -24.62 16.80
N SER A 67 32.75 -25.06 15.59
CA SER A 67 32.98 -24.22 14.40
C SER A 67 31.67 -23.77 13.69
N THR A 68 30.58 -23.73 14.45
CA THR A 68 29.19 -23.50 14.03
C THR A 68 28.87 -22.21 13.22
N PRO A 69 29.63 -21.09 13.23
CA PRO A 69 29.13 -19.82 12.66
C PRO A 69 28.95 -19.73 11.13
N TRP A 70 29.43 -20.69 10.32
CA TRP A 70 29.54 -20.51 8.85
C TRP A 70 28.74 -21.52 7.99
N ILE A 71 27.91 -22.38 8.58
CA ILE A 71 27.17 -23.44 7.85
C ILE A 71 26.37 -22.90 6.65
N ALA A 72 25.69 -21.75 6.81
CA ALA A 72 24.98 -21.10 5.70
C ALA A 72 25.93 -20.59 4.60
N ALA A 73 27.03 -19.96 4.98
CA ALA A 73 27.98 -19.39 4.02
C ALA A 73 28.70 -20.49 3.23
N ASP A 74 29.04 -21.61 3.89
CA ASP A 74 29.76 -22.72 3.28
C ASP A 74 28.88 -23.52 2.31
N VAL A 75 27.60 -23.71 2.64
CA VAL A 75 26.67 -24.50 1.80
C VAL A 75 26.01 -23.64 0.71
N PHE A 76 25.49 -22.46 1.07
CA PHE A 76 24.76 -21.61 0.12
C PHE A 76 25.67 -20.61 -0.61
N GLY A 77 26.88 -20.34 -0.12
CA GLY A 77 27.87 -19.51 -0.82
C GLY A 77 28.55 -20.22 -1.99
N ALA A 78 28.54 -21.56 -2.01
CA ALA A 78 29.04 -22.37 -3.13
C ALA A 78 28.12 -22.33 -4.36
N ALA A 79 26.88 -21.86 -4.20
CA ALA A 79 25.89 -21.83 -5.27
C ALA A 79 25.86 -20.47 -6.00
N PRO A 80 25.58 -20.45 -7.31
CA PRO A 80 25.28 -19.22 -8.03
C PRO A 80 24.13 -18.45 -7.38
N ARG A 81 24.24 -17.12 -7.27
CA ARG A 81 23.20 -16.24 -6.69
C ARG A 81 21.84 -16.37 -7.39
N GLU A 82 21.85 -16.75 -8.66
CA GLU A 82 20.64 -17.02 -9.47
C GLU A 82 19.83 -18.20 -8.94
N LEU A 83 20.48 -19.20 -8.33
CA LEU A 83 19.81 -20.38 -7.79
C LEU A 83 18.95 -20.02 -6.57
N LEU A 84 19.47 -19.18 -5.67
CA LEU A 84 18.75 -18.68 -4.48
C LEU A 84 17.51 -17.86 -4.83
N ARG A 85 17.43 -17.29 -6.05
CA ARG A 85 16.24 -16.57 -6.53
C ARG A 85 15.19 -17.48 -7.17
N SER A 86 15.60 -18.65 -7.64
CA SER A 86 14.76 -19.55 -8.45
C SER A 86 14.23 -20.77 -7.71
N VAL A 87 14.86 -21.13 -6.58
CA VAL A 87 14.46 -22.25 -5.72
C VAL A 87 13.71 -21.70 -4.51
N SER A 88 12.54 -22.26 -4.19
CA SER A 88 11.74 -21.83 -3.04
C SER A 88 12.27 -22.41 -1.71
N LEU A 89 11.90 -21.81 -0.57
CA LEU A 89 12.21 -22.36 0.75
C LEU A 89 11.72 -23.81 0.88
N GLN A 90 10.52 -24.11 0.36
CA GLN A 90 9.96 -25.46 0.36
C GLN A 90 10.86 -26.44 -0.40
N GLN A 91 11.32 -26.06 -1.60
CA GLN A 91 12.22 -26.90 -2.40
C GLN A 91 13.57 -27.10 -1.68
N THR A 92 14.11 -26.06 -1.04
CA THR A 92 15.34 -26.16 -0.24
C THR A 92 15.19 -27.10 0.95
N LEU A 93 14.05 -27.06 1.66
CA LEU A 93 13.78 -28.00 2.76
C LEU A 93 13.62 -29.44 2.26
N GLN A 94 13.03 -29.65 1.08
CA GLN A 94 12.97 -30.96 0.43
C GLN A 94 14.35 -31.50 0.07
N LEU A 95 15.24 -30.66 -0.46
CA LEU A 95 16.64 -31.02 -0.74
C LEU A 95 17.38 -31.46 0.53
N ILE A 96 17.27 -30.67 1.60
CA ILE A 96 17.88 -30.99 2.90
C ILE A 96 17.36 -32.34 3.39
N ARG A 97 16.03 -32.54 3.37
CA ARG A 97 15.40 -33.78 3.81
C ARG A 97 15.92 -35.00 3.06
N VAL A 98 15.93 -34.97 1.73
CA VAL A 98 16.41 -36.11 0.92
C VAL A 98 17.91 -36.36 1.17
N THR A 99 18.71 -35.30 1.30
CA THR A 99 20.14 -35.43 1.59
C THR A 99 20.36 -36.10 2.95
N VAL A 100 19.63 -35.67 3.98
CA VAL A 100 19.70 -36.24 5.33
C VAL A 100 19.25 -37.71 5.32
N GLU A 101 18.15 -38.04 4.65
CA GLU A 101 17.65 -39.43 4.53
C GLU A 101 18.70 -40.35 3.89
N VAL A 102 19.38 -39.90 2.81
CA VAL A 102 20.44 -40.68 2.15
C VAL A 102 21.64 -40.91 3.05
N VAL A 103 22.07 -39.88 3.79
CA VAL A 103 23.19 -40.01 4.73
C VAL A 103 22.79 -40.91 5.92
N GLU A 104 21.57 -40.77 6.44
CA GLU A 104 21.05 -41.58 7.54
C GLU A 104 20.98 -43.08 7.16
N ASP A 105 20.45 -43.41 5.99
CA ASP A 105 20.38 -44.79 5.47
C ASP A 105 21.78 -45.44 5.43
N ARG A 106 22.79 -44.66 5.01
CA ARG A 106 24.17 -45.12 4.92
C ARG A 106 24.80 -45.30 6.31
N VAL A 107 24.47 -44.44 7.27
CA VAL A 107 24.97 -44.51 8.65
C VAL A 107 24.32 -45.63 9.45
N ARG A 108 23.02 -45.87 9.27
CA ARG A 108 22.31 -47.00 9.87
C ARG A 108 22.97 -48.33 9.52
N SER A 109 23.41 -48.47 8.28
CA SER A 109 24.14 -49.64 7.79
C SER A 109 25.52 -49.82 8.45
N ALA A 110 26.11 -48.76 9.01
CA ALA A 110 27.41 -48.77 9.66
C ALA A 110 27.36 -48.92 11.19
N GLY A 111 26.17 -48.79 11.81
CA GLY A 111 25.96 -49.03 13.25
C GLY A 111 26.59 -48.00 14.20
N ASN A 112 26.76 -46.75 13.77
CA ASN A 112 27.35 -45.68 14.60
C ASN A 112 26.27 -44.71 15.12
N GLU A 113 25.92 -44.82 16.40
CA GLU A 113 24.89 -44.02 17.06
C GLU A 113 25.29 -42.54 17.24
N GLU A 114 26.57 -42.28 17.54
CA GLU A 114 27.11 -40.92 17.68
C GLU A 114 27.02 -40.14 16.36
N LEU A 115 27.27 -40.83 15.25
CA LEU A 115 27.13 -40.24 13.91
C LEU A 115 25.67 -39.97 13.54
N ARG A 116 24.73 -40.81 14.00
CA ARG A 116 23.29 -40.62 13.80
C ARG A 116 22.81 -39.36 14.52
N GLU A 117 23.20 -39.18 15.78
CA GLU A 117 22.87 -37.98 16.56
C GLU A 117 23.49 -36.72 15.93
N ALA A 118 24.74 -36.81 15.47
CA ALA A 118 25.42 -35.73 14.76
C ALA A 118 24.67 -35.29 13.48
N ILE A 119 24.16 -36.23 12.68
CA ILE A 119 23.38 -35.91 11.48
C ILE A 119 22.09 -35.18 11.84
N LEU A 120 21.39 -35.63 12.88
CA LEU A 120 20.16 -34.98 13.34
C LEU A 120 20.42 -33.55 13.80
N LEU A 121 21.46 -33.33 14.60
CA LEU A 121 21.87 -31.99 15.05
C LEU A 121 22.23 -31.09 13.85
N TYR A 122 23.08 -31.57 12.94
CA TYR A 122 23.46 -30.81 11.76
C TYR A 122 22.27 -30.51 10.84
N SER A 123 21.35 -31.46 10.66
CA SER A 123 20.13 -31.27 9.84
C SER A 123 19.24 -30.16 10.38
N ARG A 124 19.19 -30.00 11.70
CA ARG A 124 18.47 -28.91 12.36
C ARG A 124 19.16 -27.57 12.10
N GLU A 125 20.48 -27.51 12.29
CA GLU A 125 21.26 -26.28 12.09
C GLU A 125 21.20 -25.79 10.64
N ILE A 126 21.35 -26.69 9.65
CA ILE A 126 21.28 -26.33 8.23
C ILE A 126 19.87 -25.89 7.80
N ALA A 127 18.82 -26.45 8.40
CA ALA A 127 17.44 -26.03 8.14
C ALA A 127 17.15 -24.62 8.69
N PHE A 128 17.62 -24.29 9.90
CA PHE A 128 17.52 -22.93 10.44
C PHE A 128 18.36 -21.93 9.64
N ALA A 129 19.56 -22.33 9.22
CA ALA A 129 20.43 -21.52 8.39
C ALA A 129 19.78 -21.20 7.03
N ALA A 130 19.12 -22.19 6.41
CA ALA A 130 18.33 -21.97 5.20
C ALA A 130 17.15 -21.01 5.44
N ALA A 131 16.43 -21.17 6.55
CA ALA A 131 15.34 -20.28 6.90
C ALA A 131 15.81 -18.81 7.07
N ASP A 132 16.96 -18.57 7.71
CA ASP A 132 17.52 -17.21 7.86
C ASP A 132 17.89 -16.58 6.51
N VAL A 133 18.54 -17.32 5.61
CA VAL A 133 18.88 -16.83 4.26
C VAL A 133 17.64 -16.43 3.47
N TYR A 134 16.59 -17.27 3.48
CA TYR A 134 15.34 -16.97 2.79
C TYR A 134 14.53 -15.86 3.48
N ALA A 135 14.55 -15.78 4.81
CA ALA A 135 13.94 -14.69 5.56
C ALA A 135 14.57 -13.35 5.18
N ARG A 136 15.91 -13.23 5.22
CA ARG A 136 16.63 -12.01 4.79
C ARG A 136 16.38 -11.66 3.34
N ALA A 137 16.32 -12.65 2.45
CA ALA A 137 16.02 -12.43 1.03
C ALA A 137 14.57 -11.99 0.79
N ALA A 138 13.63 -12.41 1.64
CA ALA A 138 12.24 -11.97 1.63
C ALA A 138 12.11 -10.55 2.21
N GLU A 139 12.79 -10.25 3.32
CA GLU A 139 12.87 -8.90 3.91
C GLU A 139 13.47 -7.90 2.92
N ALA A 140 14.58 -8.24 2.26
CA ALA A 140 15.20 -7.39 1.26
C ALA A 140 14.27 -7.08 0.06
N ARG A 141 13.41 -8.06 -0.32
CA ARG A 141 12.39 -7.85 -1.35
C ARG A 141 11.24 -6.99 -0.84
N GLY A 142 10.73 -7.24 0.36
CA GLY A 142 9.70 -6.40 0.98
C GLY A 142 10.15 -4.95 1.16
N LEU A 143 11.43 -4.73 1.50
CA LEU A 143 12.03 -3.40 1.59
C LEU A 143 12.16 -2.73 0.21
N TRP A 144 12.39 -3.50 -0.85
CA TRP A 144 12.43 -2.97 -2.21
C TRP A 144 11.03 -2.55 -2.68
N ASP A 145 10.02 -3.37 -2.45
CA ASP A 145 8.62 -3.05 -2.77
C ASP A 145 8.14 -1.83 -1.98
N ALA A 146 8.41 -1.78 -0.67
CA ALA A 146 8.08 -0.64 0.17
C ALA A 146 8.79 0.66 -0.27
N ARG A 147 10.04 0.55 -0.74
CA ARG A 147 10.78 1.70 -1.26
C ARG A 147 10.27 2.16 -2.62
N LEU A 148 9.95 1.22 -3.51
CA LEU A 148 9.36 1.51 -4.81
C LEU A 148 8.00 2.18 -4.62
N GLU A 149 7.17 1.66 -3.73
CA GLU A 149 5.88 2.22 -3.36
C GLU A 149 6.00 3.62 -2.76
N ALA A 150 6.92 3.81 -1.81
CA ALA A 150 7.17 5.14 -1.23
C ALA A 150 7.57 6.17 -2.29
N LEU A 151 8.39 5.76 -3.27
CA LEU A 151 8.78 6.62 -4.39
C LEU A 151 7.59 6.94 -5.29
N VAL A 152 6.75 5.95 -5.64
CA VAL A 152 5.54 6.18 -6.44
C VAL A 152 4.58 7.13 -5.73
N VAL A 153 4.35 6.94 -4.43
CA VAL A 153 3.50 7.85 -3.64
C VAL A 153 4.11 9.25 -3.61
N ASP A 154 5.42 9.40 -3.42
CA ASP A 154 6.09 10.70 -3.44
C ASP A 154 5.92 11.42 -4.78
N SER A 155 6.13 10.73 -5.91
CA SER A 155 5.87 11.26 -7.26
C SER A 155 4.41 11.70 -7.45
N ILE A 156 3.44 10.94 -6.91
CA ILE A 156 2.02 11.33 -6.93
C ILE A 156 1.79 12.60 -6.09
N LEU A 157 2.44 12.72 -4.93
CA LEU A 157 2.29 13.87 -4.04
C LEU A 157 2.90 15.15 -4.65
N THR A 158 4.07 15.05 -5.28
CA THR A 158 4.71 16.17 -5.97
C THR A 158 4.02 16.51 -7.29
N GLY A 159 3.36 15.53 -7.90
CA GLY A 159 2.78 15.65 -9.24
C GLY A 159 3.83 15.59 -10.34
N GLU A 160 5.02 15.07 -10.03
CA GLU A 160 6.08 14.81 -11.01
C GLU A 160 5.86 13.43 -11.63
N TYR A 161 5.48 13.42 -12.91
CA TYR A 161 5.26 12.20 -13.67
C TYR A 161 6.48 11.93 -14.56
N ASP A 162 7.10 10.77 -14.36
CA ASP A 162 8.12 10.23 -15.24
C ASP A 162 7.53 9.11 -16.10
N ASP A 163 8.10 8.86 -17.28
CA ASP A 163 7.62 7.86 -18.24
C ASP A 163 7.63 6.43 -17.65
N GLU A 164 8.44 6.19 -16.62
CA GLU A 164 8.53 4.89 -15.93
C GLU A 164 7.44 4.66 -14.87
N LEU A 165 6.71 5.70 -14.45
CA LEU A 165 5.75 5.63 -13.35
C LEU A 165 4.66 4.56 -13.57
N PRO A 166 4.04 4.43 -14.77
CA PRO A 166 3.05 3.36 -15.03
C PRO A 166 3.62 1.95 -14.86
N SER A 167 4.86 1.71 -15.29
CA SER A 167 5.52 0.40 -15.15
C SER A 167 5.79 0.06 -13.68
N ARG A 168 6.18 1.05 -12.87
CA ARG A 168 6.40 0.87 -11.42
C ARG A 168 5.11 0.58 -10.68
N ILE A 169 4.02 1.25 -11.03
CA ILE A 169 2.68 1.02 -10.48
C ILE A 169 2.17 -0.39 -10.82
N ALA A 170 2.33 -0.82 -12.09
CA ALA A 170 1.96 -2.17 -12.50
C ALA A 170 2.78 -3.24 -11.76
N ALA A 171 4.07 -2.99 -11.50
CA ALA A 171 4.92 -3.90 -10.72
C ALA A 171 4.46 -4.07 -9.26
N LEU A 172 3.80 -3.05 -8.69
CA LEU A 172 3.20 -3.09 -7.34
C LEU A 172 1.83 -3.80 -7.31
N GLY A 173 1.38 -4.34 -8.46
CA GLY A 173 0.10 -5.05 -8.55
C GLY A 173 -1.11 -4.12 -8.48
N TRP A 174 -0.97 -2.89 -8.96
CA TRP A 174 -2.10 -1.98 -9.13
C TRP A 174 -2.85 -2.32 -10.43
N HIS A 175 -4.13 -2.63 -10.29
CA HIS A 175 -5.03 -3.00 -11.39
C HIS A 175 -6.08 -1.90 -11.68
N GLY A 176 -6.20 -0.90 -10.80
CA GLY A 176 -7.16 0.18 -10.91
C GLY A 176 -6.94 1.06 -12.14
N HIS A 177 -7.83 0.95 -13.12
CA HIS A 177 -7.94 1.86 -14.26
C HIS A 177 -8.99 2.96 -14.07
N GLY A 178 -9.60 3.02 -12.88
CA GLY A 178 -10.70 3.93 -12.58
C GLY A 178 -10.29 5.10 -11.72
N GLU A 179 -11.33 5.66 -11.09
CA GLU A 179 -11.22 6.82 -10.23
C GLU A 179 -10.29 6.55 -9.04
N VAL A 180 -9.68 7.63 -8.57
CA VAL A 180 -8.73 7.62 -7.45
C VAL A 180 -9.12 8.67 -6.43
N SER A 181 -8.89 8.38 -5.15
CA SER A 181 -8.93 9.37 -4.08
C SER A 181 -7.80 9.13 -3.08
N VAL A 182 -7.32 10.19 -2.45
CA VAL A 182 -6.20 10.12 -1.51
C VAL A 182 -6.69 10.39 -0.09
N LEU A 183 -6.38 9.46 0.81
CA LEU A 183 -6.72 9.51 2.22
C LEU A 183 -5.48 9.82 3.05
N VAL A 184 -5.54 10.85 3.89
CA VAL A 184 -4.41 11.33 4.69
C VAL A 184 -4.79 11.36 6.16
N GLY A 185 -3.96 10.75 7.00
CA GLY A 185 -4.13 10.77 8.45
C GLY A 185 -2.80 10.70 9.18
N THR A 186 -2.85 10.61 10.50
CA THR A 186 -1.66 10.38 11.33
C THR A 186 -1.16 8.94 11.13
N ALA A 187 0.15 8.75 10.96
CA ALA A 187 0.73 7.41 10.92
C ALA A 187 0.66 6.74 12.31
N PRO A 188 0.23 5.47 12.40
CA PRO A 188 0.30 4.72 13.66
C PRO A 188 1.77 4.43 14.04
N LYS A 189 2.03 4.11 15.31
CA LYS A 189 3.38 3.73 15.78
C LYS A 189 3.89 2.45 15.12
N GLN A 190 2.98 1.51 14.85
CA GLN A 190 3.24 0.27 14.13
C GLN A 190 2.22 0.21 12.99
N LEU A 191 2.72 0.13 11.76
CA LEU A 191 1.90 0.10 10.55
C LEU A 191 1.83 -1.34 10.03
N ASP A 192 0.63 -1.93 10.01
CA ASP A 192 0.37 -3.20 9.35
C ASP A 192 -0.14 -2.94 7.92
N VAL A 193 0.81 -2.93 6.98
CA VAL A 193 0.57 -2.70 5.55
C VAL A 193 -0.32 -3.80 4.96
N ASP A 194 -0.14 -5.05 5.39
CA ASP A 194 -0.90 -6.19 4.87
C ASP A 194 -2.36 -6.19 5.34
N GLN A 195 -2.62 -5.72 6.55
CA GLN A 195 -3.99 -5.50 7.03
C GLN A 195 -4.71 -4.44 6.19
N LEU A 196 -4.08 -3.29 5.93
CA LEU A 196 -4.66 -2.23 5.08
C LEU A 196 -4.96 -2.74 3.67
N ARG A 197 -4.02 -3.47 3.06
CA ARG A 197 -4.23 -4.09 1.74
C ARG A 197 -5.35 -5.12 1.75
N ARG A 198 -5.45 -5.95 2.78
CA ARG A 198 -6.55 -6.91 2.92
C ARG A 198 -7.90 -6.19 2.98
N ILE A 199 -8.02 -5.15 3.80
CA ILE A 199 -9.26 -4.35 3.90
C ILE A 199 -9.60 -3.76 2.52
N ALA A 200 -8.65 -3.11 1.85
CA ALA A 200 -8.88 -2.51 0.54
C ALA A 200 -9.34 -3.56 -0.51
N ARG A 201 -8.70 -4.73 -0.56
CA ARG A 201 -9.09 -5.82 -1.48
C ARG A 201 -10.50 -6.35 -1.22
N HIS A 202 -10.95 -6.43 0.04
CA HIS A 202 -12.33 -6.83 0.37
C HIS A 202 -13.35 -5.81 -0.13
N MET A 203 -12.93 -4.56 -0.31
CA MET A 203 -13.73 -3.45 -0.82
C MET A 203 -13.55 -3.25 -2.35
N SER A 204 -12.92 -4.20 -3.04
CA SER A 204 -12.60 -4.12 -4.48
C SER A 204 -11.80 -2.86 -4.86
N ALA A 205 -10.88 -2.45 -3.99
CA ALA A 205 -10.00 -1.30 -4.19
C ALA A 205 -8.53 -1.70 -4.12
N ASP A 206 -7.72 -1.07 -4.96
CA ASP A 206 -6.27 -1.07 -4.86
C ASP A 206 -5.81 0.08 -3.96
N VAL A 207 -4.71 -0.12 -3.26
CA VAL A 207 -4.14 0.90 -2.36
C VAL A 207 -2.62 0.98 -2.53
N LEU A 208 -2.11 2.21 -2.66
CA LEU A 208 -0.70 2.54 -2.47
C LEU A 208 -0.53 3.24 -1.13
N ILE A 209 0.48 2.80 -0.38
CA ILE A 209 0.70 3.17 1.02
C ILE A 209 2.03 3.94 1.12
N GLY A 210 1.97 5.20 1.55
CA GLY A 210 3.17 6.01 1.76
C GLY A 210 3.19 6.64 3.15
N VAL A 211 4.36 6.64 3.79
CA VAL A 211 4.59 7.31 5.08
C VAL A 211 5.43 8.56 4.86
N GLN A 212 4.89 9.72 5.24
CA GLN A 212 5.48 11.05 5.08
C GLN A 212 5.64 11.71 6.45
N GLY A 213 6.80 11.53 7.08
CA GLY A 213 7.05 11.97 8.45
C GLY A 213 6.08 11.29 9.43
N SER A 214 5.21 12.07 10.08
CA SER A 214 4.18 11.56 10.99
C SER A 214 2.83 11.28 10.32
N ARG A 215 2.76 11.33 8.98
CA ARG A 215 1.53 11.22 8.19
C ARG A 215 1.53 9.92 7.41
N LEU A 216 0.39 9.24 7.40
CA LEU A 216 0.10 8.12 6.52
C LEU A 216 -0.74 8.63 5.36
N VAL A 217 -0.33 8.31 4.14
CA VAL A 217 -0.99 8.66 2.90
C VAL A 217 -1.38 7.37 2.19
N LEU A 218 -2.67 7.20 1.92
CA LEU A 218 -3.21 6.09 1.16
C LEU A 218 -3.78 6.61 -0.15
N VAL A 219 -3.24 6.16 -1.28
CA VAL A 219 -3.84 6.40 -2.60
C VAL A 219 -4.75 5.22 -2.90
N ILE A 220 -6.05 5.48 -2.97
CA ILE A 220 -7.09 4.45 -3.14
C ILE A 220 -7.58 4.51 -4.58
N GLY A 221 -7.47 3.42 -5.31
CA GLY A 221 -7.98 3.28 -6.67
C GLY A 221 -9.08 2.24 -6.73
N ARG A 222 -10.16 2.53 -7.44
CA ARG A 222 -11.19 1.52 -7.68
C ARG A 222 -10.73 0.52 -8.73
N ALA A 223 -11.02 -0.76 -8.50
CA ALA A 223 -10.73 -1.81 -9.47
C ALA A 223 -11.61 -1.69 -10.74
N GLN A 224 -12.79 -1.05 -10.66
CA GLN A 224 -13.66 -0.76 -11.79
C GLN A 224 -14.06 0.73 -11.78
N PRO A 225 -13.98 1.45 -12.92
CA PRO A 225 -14.49 2.81 -13.04
C PRO A 225 -16.02 2.81 -12.95
N ARG A 226 -16.64 3.86 -12.37
CA ARG A 226 -18.08 4.10 -12.54
C ARG A 226 -18.38 4.14 -14.04
N SER A 227 -19.17 3.19 -14.53
CA SER A 227 -19.63 3.21 -15.91
C SER A 227 -20.43 4.49 -16.17
N GLY A 228 -19.85 5.40 -16.94
CA GLY A 228 -20.64 6.40 -17.65
C GLY A 228 -21.42 5.70 -18.77
N GLU A 229 -22.73 5.88 -18.79
CA GLU A 229 -23.61 5.60 -19.94
C GLU A 229 -23.79 4.14 -20.38
N THR A 230 -24.17 3.24 -19.47
CA THR A 230 -24.94 2.06 -19.89
C THR A 230 -25.96 1.70 -18.81
N GLU A 231 -27.22 1.98 -19.08
CA GLU A 231 -28.34 1.35 -18.41
C GLU A 231 -28.23 -0.17 -18.61
N GLU A 232 -28.53 -0.94 -17.56
CA GLU A 232 -28.56 -2.41 -17.49
C GLU A 232 -27.31 -3.14 -16.97
N VAL A 233 -27.04 -3.04 -15.66
CA VAL A 233 -26.85 -4.21 -14.76
C VAL A 233 -27.39 -3.80 -13.37
N GLY A 234 -28.01 -4.74 -12.63
CA GLY A 234 -28.70 -4.52 -11.33
C GLY A 234 -27.88 -3.84 -10.21
N PRO A 235 -28.46 -3.68 -9.00
CA PRO A 235 -27.88 -2.86 -7.94
C PRO A 235 -26.70 -3.57 -7.26
N SER A 236 -25.53 -3.60 -7.90
CA SER A 236 -24.27 -3.63 -7.16
C SER A 236 -23.98 -2.20 -6.74
N SER A 237 -24.32 -1.87 -5.49
CA SER A 237 -23.94 -0.60 -4.87
C SER A 237 -22.42 -0.52 -4.82
N GLU A 238 -21.82 0.10 -5.83
CA GLU A 238 -20.38 0.37 -5.84
C GLU A 238 -20.00 1.19 -4.61
N ILE A 239 -18.98 0.72 -3.89
CA ILE A 239 -18.65 1.28 -2.59
C ILE A 239 -18.02 2.67 -2.75
N GLY A 240 -18.57 3.66 -2.04
CA GLY A 240 -18.08 5.03 -2.06
C GLY A 240 -16.67 5.16 -1.46
N PHE A 241 -15.83 6.08 -1.96
CA PHE A 241 -14.52 6.33 -1.35
C PHE A 241 -14.59 6.69 0.14
N MET A 242 -15.67 7.34 0.57
CA MET A 242 -15.90 7.63 2.00
C MET A 242 -16.11 6.34 2.82
N GLU A 243 -16.84 5.37 2.28
CA GLU A 243 -17.05 4.09 2.95
C GLU A 243 -15.77 3.25 2.98
N ILE A 244 -14.97 3.26 1.90
CA ILE A 244 -13.62 2.67 1.90
C ILE A 244 -12.75 3.35 2.97
N ALA A 245 -12.78 4.69 3.04
CA ALA A 245 -12.02 5.45 4.03
C ALA A 245 -12.45 5.14 5.47
N GLN A 246 -13.73 4.92 5.72
CA GLN A 246 -14.25 4.48 7.02
C GLN A 246 -13.75 3.08 7.40
N GLN A 247 -13.67 2.14 6.45
CA GLN A 247 -13.13 0.81 6.71
C GLN A 247 -11.60 0.81 6.94
N LEU A 248 -10.88 1.75 6.31
CA LEU A 248 -9.44 1.92 6.49
C LEU A 248 -9.08 2.75 7.73
N GLU A 249 -10.03 3.48 8.31
CA GLU A 249 -9.85 4.35 9.48
C GLU A 249 -9.15 3.69 10.68
N PRO A 250 -9.43 2.42 11.06
CA PRO A 250 -8.75 1.74 12.15
C PRO A 250 -7.24 1.53 11.94
N GLY A 251 -6.76 1.58 10.70
CA GLY A 251 -5.34 1.47 10.38
C GLY A 251 -4.55 2.76 10.55
N PHE A 252 -5.21 3.88 10.86
CA PHE A 252 -4.56 5.17 11.10
C PHE A 252 -4.34 5.44 12.59
N GLY A 253 -3.34 6.27 12.88
CA GLY A 253 -3.14 6.82 14.22
C GLY A 253 -4.23 7.80 14.65
N PRO A 254 -4.22 8.24 15.93
CA PRO A 254 -5.19 9.19 16.45
C PRO A 254 -5.09 10.55 15.76
N GLY A 255 -6.18 11.32 15.78
CA GLY A 255 -6.25 12.68 15.22
C GLY A 255 -7.29 12.82 14.11
N HIS A 256 -6.96 13.55 13.05
CA HIS A 256 -7.86 13.75 11.91
C HIS A 256 -7.56 12.75 10.79
N LEU A 257 -8.57 12.49 9.96
CA LEU A 257 -8.47 11.64 8.79
C LEU A 257 -9.23 12.33 7.66
N VAL A 258 -8.52 12.72 6.61
CA VAL A 258 -9.04 13.57 5.55
C VAL A 258 -8.99 12.85 4.21
N LEU A 259 -10.13 12.75 3.55
CA LEU A 259 -10.27 12.17 2.22
C LEU A 259 -10.31 13.28 1.16
N GLY A 260 -9.42 13.21 0.17
CA GLY A 260 -9.42 14.10 -0.98
C GLY A 260 -10.65 13.93 -1.87
N HIS A 261 -10.85 14.86 -2.79
CA HIS A 261 -11.88 14.70 -3.82
C HIS A 261 -11.49 13.57 -4.78
N GLU A 262 -12.50 12.99 -5.39
CA GLU A 262 -12.37 11.98 -6.42
C GLU A 262 -11.80 12.57 -7.70
N VAL A 263 -10.87 11.85 -8.34
CA VAL A 263 -10.26 12.21 -9.61
C VAL A 263 -10.34 11.04 -10.60
N PRO A 264 -10.31 11.29 -11.93
CA PRO A 264 -10.56 10.26 -12.93
C PRO A 264 -9.53 9.13 -12.98
N GLY A 265 -8.31 9.38 -12.49
CA GLY A 265 -7.25 8.38 -12.48
C GLY A 265 -6.03 8.82 -11.70
N LEU A 266 -5.03 7.93 -11.67
CA LEU A 266 -3.83 8.09 -10.86
C LEU A 266 -2.96 9.29 -11.27
N VAL A 267 -3.00 9.69 -12.54
CA VAL A 267 -2.32 10.89 -13.07
C VAL A 267 -2.92 12.19 -12.52
N ASP A 268 -4.17 12.16 -12.04
CA ASP A 268 -4.79 13.32 -11.38
C ASP A 268 -4.72 13.24 -9.85
N ALA A 269 -4.21 12.13 -9.29
CA ALA A 269 -4.19 11.89 -7.85
C ALA A 269 -3.44 12.96 -7.06
N SER A 270 -2.49 13.68 -7.69
CA SER A 270 -1.80 14.83 -7.08
C SER A 270 -2.76 15.94 -6.64
N LYS A 271 -3.89 16.14 -7.33
CA LYS A 271 -4.91 17.14 -6.96
C LYS A 271 -5.68 16.69 -5.71
N SER A 272 -6.06 15.42 -5.67
CA SER A 272 -6.72 14.79 -4.52
C SER A 272 -5.81 14.80 -3.29
N ALA A 273 -4.54 14.41 -3.47
CA ALA A 273 -3.50 14.43 -2.45
C ALA A 273 -3.27 15.82 -1.87
N ARG A 274 -3.08 16.84 -2.71
CA ARG A 274 -2.89 18.23 -2.25
C ARG A 274 -4.09 18.71 -1.44
N ALA A 275 -5.31 18.41 -1.88
CA ALA A 275 -6.52 18.75 -1.15
C ALA A 275 -6.58 18.04 0.23
N ALA A 276 -6.28 16.74 0.27
CA ALA A 276 -6.29 15.96 1.50
C ALA A 276 -5.19 16.42 2.50
N LEU A 277 -3.98 16.69 2.01
CA LEU A 277 -2.86 17.21 2.82
C LEU A 277 -3.16 18.60 3.39
N ALA A 278 -3.69 19.50 2.56
CA ALA A 278 -4.10 20.84 3.00
C ALA A 278 -5.24 20.75 4.01
N GLY A 279 -6.23 19.88 3.77
CA GLY A 279 -7.31 19.60 4.70
C GLY A 279 -6.80 19.05 6.04
N PHE A 280 -5.87 18.09 6.01
CA PHE A 280 -5.28 17.51 7.23
C PHE A 280 -4.56 18.57 8.08
N ALA A 281 -3.89 19.54 7.45
CA ALA A 281 -3.21 20.63 8.15
C ALA A 281 -4.18 21.57 8.91
N VAL A 282 -5.41 21.72 8.41
CA VAL A 282 -6.41 22.66 8.96
C VAL A 282 -7.56 21.99 9.71
N ALA A 283 -7.70 20.67 9.62
CA ALA A 283 -8.84 19.91 10.18
C ALA A 283 -9.09 20.19 11.67
N LYS A 284 -8.03 20.50 12.44
CA LYS A 284 -8.10 20.88 13.86
C LYS A 284 -8.89 22.16 14.13
N ALA A 285 -9.08 23.03 13.13
CA ALA A 285 -9.86 24.25 13.28
C ALA A 285 -11.37 23.96 13.38
N TRP A 286 -11.82 22.81 12.88
CA TRP A 286 -13.20 22.35 13.05
C TRP A 286 -13.33 21.50 14.33
N ARG A 287 -13.93 22.08 15.37
CA ARG A 287 -14.01 21.47 16.72
C ARG A 287 -14.59 20.05 16.75
N ASN A 288 -15.66 19.81 15.98
CA ASN A 288 -16.35 18.52 15.88
C ASN A 288 -16.18 17.93 14.48
N CYS A 289 -14.96 18.00 13.94
CA CYS A 289 -14.64 17.47 12.62
C CYS A 289 -14.94 15.96 12.56
N PRO A 290 -15.73 15.48 11.58
CA PRO A 290 -15.97 14.06 11.42
C PRO A 290 -14.67 13.31 11.05
N ARG A 291 -14.67 11.99 11.25
CA ARG A 291 -13.55 11.13 10.93
C ARG A 291 -14.08 9.88 10.21
N PRO A 292 -13.79 9.69 8.91
CA PRO A 292 -13.10 10.61 7.99
C PRO A 292 -13.92 11.89 7.68
N VAL A 293 -13.24 12.94 7.19
CA VAL A 293 -13.85 14.17 6.65
C VAL A 293 -13.44 14.37 5.19
N HIS A 294 -14.32 14.93 4.35
CA HIS A 294 -13.93 15.32 2.99
C HIS A 294 -13.09 16.60 3.01
N ALA A 295 -12.05 16.65 2.17
CA ALA A 295 -11.24 17.85 1.99
C ALA A 295 -12.07 19.04 1.48
N ASP A 296 -13.14 18.78 0.73
CA ASP A 296 -14.06 19.79 0.20
C ASP A 296 -14.98 20.35 1.29
N ASP A 297 -15.20 19.63 2.40
CA ASP A 297 -15.88 20.21 3.55
C ASP A 297 -15.00 21.26 4.23
N LEU A 298 -13.67 21.15 4.12
CA LEU A 298 -12.66 22.03 4.73
C LEU A 298 -12.24 23.23 3.84
N LEU A 299 -13.00 23.53 2.78
CA LEU A 299 -12.64 24.61 1.84
C LEU A 299 -12.40 25.99 2.51
N PRO A 300 -13.23 26.45 3.47
CA PRO A 300 -13.01 27.75 4.13
C PRO A 300 -11.67 27.81 4.88
N GLU A 301 -11.41 26.81 5.72
CA GLU A 301 -10.18 26.75 6.53
C GLU A 301 -8.95 26.61 5.64
N ARG A 302 -9.03 25.80 4.58
CA ARG A 302 -7.96 25.67 3.58
C ARG A 302 -7.70 27.00 2.88
N ALA A 303 -8.75 27.71 2.45
CA ALA A 303 -8.62 29.00 1.78
C ALA A 303 -8.03 30.09 2.69
N PHE A 304 -8.40 30.11 3.97
CA PHE A 304 -7.83 30.99 4.99
C PHE A 304 -6.37 30.66 5.29
N ALA A 305 -6.00 29.38 5.29
CA ALA A 305 -4.62 28.92 5.40
C ALA A 305 -3.77 29.17 4.15
N GLY A 306 -4.35 29.74 3.09
CA GLY A 306 -3.63 30.12 1.87
C GLY A 306 -3.58 29.05 0.78
N ASP A 307 -4.39 27.98 0.87
CA ASP A 307 -4.49 26.95 -0.18
C ASP A 307 -5.08 27.55 -1.47
N PRO A 308 -4.30 27.68 -2.56
CA PRO A 308 -4.79 28.22 -3.82
C PRO A 308 -5.81 27.29 -4.48
N LEU A 309 -5.71 25.97 -4.27
CA LEU A 309 -6.67 25.00 -4.82
C LEU A 309 -8.03 25.24 -4.18
N ALA A 310 -8.11 25.36 -2.85
CA ALA A 310 -9.36 25.65 -2.16
C ALA A 310 -10.01 26.97 -2.63
N ARG A 311 -9.21 28.05 -2.76
CA ARG A 311 -9.70 29.33 -3.30
C ARG A 311 -10.25 29.18 -4.71
N SER A 312 -9.51 28.48 -5.59
CA SER A 312 -9.94 28.24 -6.96
C SER A 312 -11.22 27.38 -7.02
N THR A 313 -11.37 26.40 -6.13
CA THR A 313 -12.57 25.56 -6.04
C THR A 313 -13.78 26.36 -5.57
N LEU A 314 -13.64 27.18 -4.52
CA LEU A 314 -14.70 28.07 -4.04
C LEU A 314 -15.20 29.02 -5.15
N VAL A 315 -14.29 29.60 -5.92
CA VAL A 315 -14.66 30.50 -7.03
C VAL A 315 -15.25 29.73 -8.20
N GLY A 316 -14.59 28.64 -8.62
CA GLY A 316 -14.92 27.91 -9.84
C GLY A 316 -16.17 27.04 -9.74
N ARG A 317 -16.44 26.43 -8.57
CA ARG A 317 -17.60 25.55 -8.36
C ARG A 317 -18.81 26.24 -7.75
N ILE A 318 -18.63 27.37 -7.06
CA ILE A 318 -19.71 28.04 -6.33
C ILE A 318 -19.98 29.44 -6.89
N TYR A 319 -18.99 30.34 -6.81
CA TYR A 319 -19.22 31.74 -7.15
C TYR A 319 -19.55 31.97 -8.64
N ARG A 320 -18.68 31.51 -9.55
CA ARG A 320 -18.84 31.73 -11.00
C ARG A 320 -20.10 31.07 -11.56
N PRO A 321 -20.45 29.81 -11.20
CA PRO A 321 -21.69 29.21 -11.67
C PRO A 321 -22.94 30.00 -11.25
N LEU A 322 -23.00 30.49 -10.01
CA LEU A 322 -24.12 31.32 -9.55
C LEU A 322 -24.18 32.66 -10.28
N GLN A 323 -23.04 33.34 -10.44
CA GLN A 323 -22.95 34.60 -11.16
C GLN A 323 -23.38 34.45 -12.63
N ALA A 324 -22.92 33.40 -13.31
CA ALA A 324 -23.26 33.13 -14.71
C ALA A 324 -24.73 32.73 -14.89
N HIS A 325 -25.31 32.01 -13.93
CA HIS A 325 -26.70 31.57 -14.01
C HIS A 325 -27.67 32.74 -13.76
N SER A 326 -27.49 33.48 -12.66
CA SER A 326 -28.32 34.65 -12.34
C SER A 326 -27.69 35.50 -11.23
N PRO A 327 -27.39 36.79 -11.51
CA PRO A 327 -26.96 37.73 -10.47
C PRO A 327 -27.95 37.86 -9.30
N GLU A 328 -29.26 37.63 -9.54
CA GLU A 328 -30.27 37.67 -8.47
C GLU A 328 -30.15 36.50 -7.49
N LEU A 329 -29.74 35.32 -7.94
CA LEU A 329 -29.52 34.17 -7.06
C LEU A 329 -28.32 34.42 -6.15
N LEU A 330 -27.25 34.99 -6.70
CA LEU A 330 -26.07 35.39 -5.93
C LEU A 330 -26.43 36.45 -4.87
N ASN A 331 -27.16 37.50 -5.26
CA ASN A 331 -27.63 38.54 -4.33
C ASN A 331 -28.55 37.97 -3.24
N THR A 332 -29.43 37.03 -3.61
CA THR A 332 -30.34 36.38 -2.66
C THR A 332 -29.57 35.53 -1.64
N LEU A 333 -28.56 34.78 -2.09
CA LEU A 333 -27.71 33.99 -1.20
C LEU A 333 -26.90 34.88 -0.25
N TRP A 334 -26.35 35.99 -0.76
CA TRP A 334 -25.62 36.96 0.05
C TRP A 334 -26.50 37.56 1.15
N SER A 335 -27.65 38.10 0.75
CA SER A 335 -28.63 38.69 1.69
C SER A 335 -29.17 37.65 2.69
N TYR A 336 -29.30 36.39 2.28
CA TYR A 336 -29.72 35.30 3.17
C TYR A 336 -28.71 35.04 4.28
N LEU A 337 -27.42 34.98 3.94
CA LEU A 337 -26.35 34.73 4.90
C LEU A 337 -26.12 35.93 5.83
N ASP A 338 -26.18 37.16 5.31
CA ASP A 338 -26.04 38.39 6.10
C ASP A 338 -27.19 38.57 7.12
N ASN A 339 -28.40 38.14 6.78
CA ASN A 339 -29.55 38.14 7.69
C ASN A 339 -29.60 36.94 8.65
N GLY A 340 -28.46 36.28 8.89
CA GLY A 340 -28.38 35.15 9.81
C GLY A 340 -29.23 33.96 9.38
N ARG A 341 -29.41 33.76 8.06
CA ARG A 341 -30.21 32.68 7.46
C ARG A 341 -31.71 32.76 7.72
N SER A 342 -32.25 33.98 7.89
CA SER A 342 -33.68 34.24 8.10
C SER A 342 -34.41 34.55 6.80
N LEU A 343 -35.31 33.67 6.36
CA LEU A 343 -36.11 33.87 5.14
C LEU A 343 -36.93 35.16 5.18
N GLU A 344 -37.53 35.48 6.33
CA GLU A 344 -38.38 36.66 6.50
C GLU A 344 -37.59 37.97 6.43
N ALA A 345 -36.40 38.00 7.04
CA ALA A 345 -35.53 39.17 7.00
C ALA A 345 -34.99 39.41 5.59
N THR A 346 -34.53 38.35 4.91
CA THR A 346 -34.07 38.40 3.53
C THR A 346 -35.17 38.82 2.55
N ALA A 347 -36.40 38.32 2.74
CA ALA A 347 -37.55 38.70 1.93
C ALA A 347 -37.87 40.20 2.06
N ARG A 348 -37.81 40.74 3.28
CA ARG A 348 -38.00 42.15 3.56
C ARG A 348 -36.92 43.03 2.93
N GLU A 349 -35.65 42.62 3.02
CA GLU A 349 -34.53 43.36 2.41
C GLU A 349 -34.62 43.37 0.88
N LEU A 350 -34.96 42.23 0.28
CA LEU A 350 -35.04 42.08 -1.17
C LEU A 350 -36.38 42.54 -1.77
N PHE A 351 -37.33 43.00 -0.94
CA PHE A 351 -38.69 43.37 -1.33
C PHE A 351 -39.43 42.28 -2.12
N VAL A 352 -39.28 41.02 -1.70
CA VAL A 352 -39.95 39.86 -2.29
C VAL A 352 -40.74 39.09 -1.23
N HIS A 353 -41.57 38.14 -1.66
CA HIS A 353 -42.24 37.22 -0.74
C HIS A 353 -41.25 36.16 -0.20
N PRO A 354 -41.35 35.70 1.06
CA PRO A 354 -40.50 34.64 1.62
C PRO A 354 -40.43 33.35 0.79
N ASN A 355 -41.53 32.99 0.12
CA ASN A 355 -41.57 31.86 -0.82
C ASN A 355 -40.63 32.05 -2.02
N THR A 356 -40.45 33.27 -2.51
CA THR A 356 -39.51 33.58 -3.58
C THR A 356 -38.07 33.36 -3.11
N VAL A 357 -37.74 33.76 -1.87
CA VAL A 357 -36.42 33.49 -1.28
C VAL A 357 -36.17 31.99 -1.18
N ARG A 358 -37.13 31.23 -0.63
CA ARG A 358 -37.04 29.75 -0.55
C ARG A 358 -36.83 29.13 -1.93
N TYR A 359 -37.59 29.57 -2.93
CA TYR A 359 -37.47 29.09 -4.30
C TYR A 359 -36.09 29.38 -4.89
N ARG A 360 -35.58 30.61 -4.72
CA ARG A 360 -34.23 30.99 -5.17
C ARG A 360 -33.14 30.21 -4.45
N LEU A 361 -33.25 29.98 -3.14
CA LEU A 361 -32.29 29.16 -2.39
C LEU A 361 -32.31 27.69 -2.84
N LYS A 362 -33.49 27.12 -3.11
CA LYS A 362 -33.58 25.79 -3.72
C LYS A 362 -32.85 25.76 -5.07
N ARG A 363 -33.06 26.79 -5.89
CA ARG A 363 -32.43 26.91 -7.20
C ARG A 363 -30.91 27.13 -7.11
N VAL A 364 -30.42 27.80 -6.06
CA VAL A 364 -28.98 27.85 -5.72
C VAL A 364 -28.49 26.43 -5.47
N THR A 365 -29.13 25.66 -4.59
CA THR A 365 -28.77 24.26 -4.33
C THR A 365 -28.77 23.42 -5.61
N ASP A 366 -29.76 23.59 -6.50
CA ASP A 366 -29.83 22.88 -7.77
C ASP A 366 -28.66 23.22 -8.72
N VAL A 367 -28.14 24.46 -8.67
CA VAL A 367 -27.05 24.92 -9.56
C VAL A 367 -25.67 24.47 -9.08
N ILE A 368 -25.41 24.54 -7.77
CA ILE A 368 -24.07 24.27 -7.23
C ILE A 368 -23.98 22.93 -6.48
N GLY A 369 -25.08 22.37 -6.00
CA GLY A 369 -25.10 21.13 -5.21
C GLY A 369 -24.86 21.31 -3.71
N TRP A 370 -24.80 22.55 -3.20
CA TRP A 370 -24.69 22.86 -1.77
C TRP A 370 -25.96 23.50 -1.23
N ASP A 371 -26.43 23.01 -0.07
CA ASP A 371 -27.61 23.55 0.61
C ASP A 371 -27.24 24.64 1.62
N ALA A 372 -27.69 25.87 1.38
CA ALA A 372 -27.43 27.03 2.23
C ALA A 372 -28.06 26.96 3.64
N THR A 373 -28.97 26.01 3.89
CA THR A 373 -29.59 25.84 5.21
C THR A 373 -28.68 25.13 6.21
N GLY A 374 -27.76 24.29 5.72
CA GLY A 374 -26.79 23.56 6.53
C GLY A 374 -25.77 24.49 7.20
N ALA A 375 -25.39 24.18 8.44
CA ALA A 375 -24.45 25.02 9.19
C ALA A 375 -23.03 24.99 8.60
N ARG A 376 -22.61 23.85 8.05
CA ARG A 376 -21.27 23.71 7.46
C ARG A 376 -21.22 24.36 6.09
N GLU A 377 -22.21 24.05 5.28
CA GLU A 377 -22.42 24.52 3.92
C GLU A 377 -22.57 26.05 3.90
N ALA A 378 -23.31 26.64 4.84
CA ALA A 378 -23.41 28.10 4.95
C ALA A 378 -22.04 28.79 5.08
N LEU A 379 -21.11 28.22 5.86
CA LEU A 379 -19.75 28.74 5.98
C LEU A 379 -18.98 28.61 4.65
N ILE A 380 -19.14 27.48 3.96
CA ILE A 380 -18.54 27.24 2.63
C ILE A 380 -19.04 28.27 1.62
N LEU A 381 -20.36 28.48 1.57
CA LEU A 381 -20.99 29.44 0.68
C LEU A 381 -20.57 30.87 1.01
N GLN A 382 -20.55 31.26 2.29
CA GLN A 382 -20.11 32.59 2.70
C GLN A 382 -18.63 32.83 2.33
N ALA A 383 -17.77 31.83 2.55
CA ALA A 383 -16.37 31.91 2.11
C ALA A 383 -16.26 32.03 0.58
N ALA A 384 -17.06 31.29 -0.19
CA ALA A 384 -17.08 31.39 -1.64
C ALA A 384 -17.51 32.76 -2.15
N LEU A 385 -18.53 33.36 -1.52
CA LEU A 385 -19.00 34.71 -1.80
C LEU A 385 -17.90 35.75 -1.55
N ILE A 386 -17.25 35.70 -0.39
CA ILE A 386 -16.15 36.60 -0.03
C ILE A 386 -14.97 36.45 -1.00
N VAL A 387 -14.47 35.23 -1.19
CA VAL A 387 -13.32 34.97 -2.08
C VAL A 387 -13.66 35.31 -3.53
N GLY A 388 -14.88 35.05 -3.97
CA GLY A 388 -15.36 35.41 -5.31
C GLY A 388 -15.38 36.91 -5.53
N SER A 389 -15.93 37.68 -4.59
CA SER A 389 -15.98 39.15 -4.67
C SER A 389 -14.58 39.80 -4.72
N ILE A 390 -13.60 39.22 -4.01
CA ILE A 390 -12.19 39.67 -4.06
C ILE A 390 -11.56 39.42 -5.44
N ASN A 391 -12.01 38.37 -6.14
CA ASN A 391 -11.50 38.01 -7.47
C ASN A 391 -12.24 38.69 -8.63
N GLU A 392 -13.30 39.46 -8.38
CA GLU A 392 -13.89 40.28 -9.42
C GLU A 392 -12.92 41.40 -9.80
N PRO A 393 -12.58 41.56 -11.10
CA PRO A 393 -11.87 42.76 -11.52
C PRO A 393 -12.76 43.96 -11.20
N ASP A 394 -12.19 45.00 -10.57
CA ASP A 394 -12.90 46.24 -10.21
C ASP A 394 -13.83 46.65 -11.37
N ALA A 395 -15.14 46.47 -11.17
CA ALA A 395 -16.11 47.01 -12.10
C ALA A 395 -15.87 48.53 -12.14
N PRO A 396 -15.76 49.16 -13.33
CA PRO A 396 -15.49 50.59 -13.39
C PRO A 396 -16.57 51.29 -12.60
N THR A 397 -16.17 51.92 -11.49
CA THR A 397 -17.03 52.72 -10.62
C THR A 397 -17.94 53.54 -11.52
N ARG A 398 -19.24 53.24 -11.52
CA ARG A 398 -20.24 54.09 -12.16
C ARG A 398 -20.15 55.44 -11.46
N ARG A 399 -19.37 56.35 -12.03
CA ARG A 399 -19.32 57.77 -11.66
C ARG A 399 -20.76 58.26 -11.74
N ARG A 400 -21.32 58.57 -10.56
CA ARG A 400 -22.58 59.32 -10.44
C ARG A 400 -22.36 60.76 -10.84
#